data_AF-A0A2E8WDG5-F1
#
_entry.id   AF-A0A2E8WDG5-F1
#
_cell.length_a   1.000
_cell.length_b   1.000
_cell.length_c   1.000
_cell.angle_alpha   90.00
_cell.angle_beta   90.00
_cell.angle_gamma   90.00
#
_symmetry.space_group_name_H-M   'P 1'
#
loop_
_entity.id
_entity.type
_entity.pdbx_description
1 polymer ?
#
loop_
_entity_poly.entity_id
_entity_poly.type
_entity_poly.pdbx_seq_one_letter_code
_entity_poly.pdbx_strand_id
1 'polypeptide(L)'
;MLHGGEQEIPAGGRSYEGGDLAMCAGAETPLHHPRTGTSKAWYEAQDLEGAFDMSRLAQLFESIAWWSLRPDPELLRTQPGEGDPHTYVGAVRSDSGGLALLYLPCDGEVGLAMDRIELVDTFRWYDPRSGAYRDASHDDGQFTAPDGQDWILLLTKGS
;
A
#
# COMPACT_ATOMS: atom_id res chain seq x y z
N MET A 1 -26.61 -3.91 -63.97
CA MET A 1 -26.18 -2.52 -63.68
C MET A 1 -27.43 -1.77 -63.30
N LEU A 2 -27.67 -1.61 -61.99
CA LEU A 2 -28.88 -0.98 -61.45
C LEU A 2 -28.48 0.25 -60.65
N HIS A 3 -29.12 1.38 -60.98
CA HIS A 3 -29.12 2.60 -60.20
C HIS A 3 -30.46 2.66 -59.46
N GLY A 4 -30.43 2.95 -58.15
CA GLY A 4 -31.61 3.16 -57.31
C GLY A 4 -31.16 3.86 -56.02
N GLY A 5 -31.73 5.03 -55.75
CA GLY A 5 -31.37 5.92 -54.64
C GLY A 5 -32.30 5.81 -53.42
N GLU A 6 -32.03 6.74 -52.49
CA GLU A 6 -32.69 7.01 -51.18
C GLU A 6 -32.40 5.95 -50.09
N GLN A 7 -32.09 6.30 -48.83
CA GLN A 7 -32.60 7.41 -48.03
C GLN A 7 -31.66 7.69 -46.83
N GLU A 8 -31.62 8.96 -46.40
CA GLU A 8 -30.87 9.45 -45.24
C GLU A 8 -31.30 8.82 -43.90
N ILE A 9 -30.34 8.68 -42.98
CA ILE A 9 -30.58 8.85 -41.55
C ILE A 9 -29.53 9.83 -40.97
N PRO A 10 -29.89 11.07 -40.59
CA PRO A 10 -29.01 11.93 -39.83
C PRO A 10 -29.26 11.68 -38.35
N ALA A 11 -28.36 10.95 -37.70
CA ALA A 11 -28.24 10.97 -36.24
C ALA A 11 -26.80 10.63 -35.89
N GLY A 12 -26.01 11.67 -35.61
CA GLY A 12 -24.77 11.52 -34.86
C GLY A 12 -25.08 11.05 -33.45
N GLY A 13 -25.33 9.76 -33.28
CA GLY A 13 -25.32 9.07 -32.00
C GLY A 13 -23.91 8.57 -31.72
N ARG A 14 -23.11 9.36 -31.01
CA ARG A 14 -22.00 8.81 -30.22
C ARG A 14 -22.54 8.63 -28.81
N SER A 15 -22.91 7.39 -28.45
CA SER A 15 -23.06 7.01 -27.06
C SER A 15 -21.70 7.11 -26.39
N TYR A 16 -21.54 8.07 -25.49
CA TYR A 16 -20.51 8.03 -24.46
C TYR A 16 -21.12 7.31 -23.27
N GLU A 17 -21.03 5.99 -23.27
CA GLU A 17 -21.32 5.16 -22.11
C GLU A 17 -20.12 4.25 -21.88
N GLY A 18 -19.62 4.22 -20.65
CA GLY A 18 -18.47 3.39 -20.29
C GLY A 18 -17.71 3.92 -19.07
N GLY A 19 -18.43 4.44 -18.08
CA GLY A 19 -17.87 4.75 -16.77
C GLY A 19 -18.69 4.03 -15.74
N ASP A 20 -18.54 2.70 -15.65
CA ASP A 20 -19.06 1.92 -14.54
C ASP A 20 -18.16 0.72 -14.25
N LEU A 21 -17.89 0.58 -12.96
CA LEU A 21 -17.05 -0.41 -12.31
C LEU A 21 -17.65 -1.81 -12.49
N ALA A 22 -16.88 -2.74 -13.06
CA ALA A 22 -17.15 -4.16 -12.95
C ALA A 22 -15.87 -4.90 -12.55
N MET A 23 -15.70 -5.06 -11.24
CA MET A 23 -14.83 -6.09 -10.69
C MET A 23 -15.47 -7.47 -10.91
N CYS A 24 -14.65 -8.42 -11.35
CA CYS A 24 -14.84 -9.87 -11.37
C CYS A 24 -15.80 -10.46 -12.42
N ALA A 25 -15.25 -10.96 -13.53
CA ALA A 25 -15.66 -12.24 -14.14
C ALA A 25 -14.68 -12.66 -15.26
N GLY A 26 -14.07 -13.84 -15.13
CA GLY A 26 -13.56 -14.61 -16.26
C GLY A 26 -12.07 -14.44 -16.57
N ALA A 27 -11.31 -15.52 -16.40
CA ALA A 27 -9.97 -15.65 -16.92
C ALA A 27 -10.01 -15.79 -18.45
N GLU A 28 -9.44 -14.83 -19.17
CA GLU A 28 -8.99 -15.06 -20.55
C GLU A 28 -7.71 -14.28 -20.87
N THR A 29 -6.91 -14.89 -21.74
CA THR A 29 -5.46 -14.71 -21.94
C THR A 29 -5.09 -13.32 -22.49
N PRO A 30 -4.14 -12.58 -21.86
CA PRO A 30 -3.61 -11.36 -22.46
C PRO A 30 -2.77 -11.65 -23.72
N LEU A 31 -3.39 -11.46 -24.89
CA LEU A 31 -2.74 -11.39 -26.20
C LEU A 31 -2.01 -10.05 -26.30
N HIS A 32 -0.69 -9.97 -25.99
CA HIS A 32 0.31 -9.11 -26.66
C HIS A 32 1.72 -8.96 -26.01
N HIS A 33 2.24 -9.95 -25.27
CA HIS A 33 3.67 -9.96 -24.89
C HIS A 33 4.31 -11.35 -25.14
N PRO A 34 4.74 -11.66 -26.38
CA PRO A 34 5.10 -13.03 -26.79
C PRO A 34 6.48 -13.51 -26.29
N ARG A 35 6.98 -12.99 -25.16
CA ARG A 35 8.23 -13.46 -24.52
C ARG A 35 8.22 -13.40 -22.99
N THR A 36 7.06 -13.21 -22.38
CA THR A 36 6.84 -13.53 -20.96
C THR A 36 6.22 -14.92 -20.93
N GLY A 37 7.05 -15.93 -20.66
CA GLY A 37 6.58 -17.30 -20.45
C GLY A 37 5.34 -17.32 -19.55
N THR A 38 4.45 -18.27 -19.79
CA THR A 38 3.13 -18.41 -19.18
C THR A 38 3.15 -18.01 -17.70
N SER A 39 2.55 -16.87 -17.38
CA SER A 39 2.39 -16.45 -15.99
C SER A 39 1.48 -17.46 -15.33
N LYS A 40 2.05 -18.32 -14.50
CA LYS A 40 1.28 -19.19 -13.64
C LYS A 40 0.38 -18.34 -12.77
N ALA A 41 -0.87 -18.79 -12.60
CA ALA A 41 -1.89 -18.08 -11.83
C ALA A 41 -1.37 -17.76 -10.43
N TRP A 42 -1.78 -16.63 -9.87
CA TRP A 42 -1.36 -16.08 -8.56
C TRP A 42 -1.37 -17.09 -7.39
N TYR A 43 -2.09 -18.20 -7.52
CA TYR A 43 -2.12 -19.32 -6.57
C TYR A 43 -0.85 -20.19 -6.57
N GLU A 44 -0.12 -20.30 -7.68
CA GLU A 44 1.14 -21.07 -7.77
C GLU A 44 2.38 -20.25 -7.34
N ALA A 45 2.23 -18.96 -7.01
CA ALA A 45 3.31 -18.13 -6.48
C ALA A 45 3.47 -18.24 -4.94
N GLN A 46 2.69 -19.13 -4.31
CA GLN A 46 2.51 -19.23 -2.85
C GLN A 46 3.53 -20.15 -2.15
N ASP A 47 4.59 -20.57 -2.84
CA ASP A 47 5.54 -21.60 -2.37
C ASP A 47 6.99 -21.09 -2.21
N LEU A 48 7.15 -19.80 -1.94
CA LEU A 48 8.44 -19.18 -1.62
C LEU A 48 8.26 -18.31 -0.37
N GLU A 49 9.34 -18.14 0.39
CA GLU A 49 9.55 -17.32 1.60
C GLU A 49 8.57 -16.14 1.81
N GLY A 50 8.17 -15.44 0.75
CA GLY A 50 7.13 -14.38 0.77
C GLY A 50 5.72 -14.81 1.21
N ALA A 51 5.33 -16.09 1.17
CA ALA A 51 4.02 -16.54 1.68
C ALA A 51 3.94 -16.44 3.22
N PHE A 52 5.06 -16.65 3.92
CA PHE A 52 5.14 -16.46 5.37
C PHE A 52 5.11 -14.97 5.72
N ASP A 53 5.78 -14.14 4.94
CA ASP A 53 5.78 -12.68 5.13
C ASP A 53 4.40 -12.08 4.88
N MET A 54 3.68 -12.56 3.87
CA MET A 54 2.28 -12.16 3.63
C MET A 54 1.34 -12.62 4.74
N SER A 55 1.56 -13.80 5.33
CA SER A 55 0.76 -14.30 6.45
C SER A 55 0.98 -13.48 7.72
N ARG A 56 2.20 -13.00 7.97
CA ARG A 56 2.54 -12.11 9.09
C ARG A 56 1.94 -10.73 8.89
N LEU A 57 2.07 -10.18 7.70
CA LEU A 57 1.48 -8.90 7.35
C LEU A 57 -0.06 -8.95 7.45
N ALA A 58 -0.68 -10.05 7.03
CA ALA A 58 -2.12 -10.27 7.24
C ALA A 58 -2.49 -10.26 8.72
N GLN A 59 -1.74 -10.99 9.57
CA GLN A 59 -1.97 -10.98 11.03
C GLN A 59 -1.83 -9.59 11.65
N LEU A 60 -0.84 -8.79 11.21
CA LEU A 60 -0.71 -7.40 11.63
C LEU A 60 -1.97 -6.61 11.24
N PHE A 61 -2.40 -6.67 9.98
CA PHE A 61 -3.55 -5.92 9.51
C PHE A 61 -4.86 -6.38 10.18
N GLU A 62 -5.02 -7.66 10.48
CA GLU A 62 -6.16 -8.18 11.26
C GLU A 62 -6.21 -7.62 12.68
N SER A 63 -5.06 -7.27 13.26
CA SER A 63 -4.97 -6.71 14.61
C SER A 63 -5.33 -5.22 14.70
N ILE A 64 -5.52 -4.54 13.56
CA ILE A 64 -5.78 -3.10 13.49
C ILE A 64 -6.98 -2.77 12.61
N ALA A 65 -7.55 -1.57 12.79
CA ALA A 65 -8.64 -1.07 11.95
C ALA A 65 -8.12 -0.54 10.60
N TRP A 66 -7.44 -1.39 9.83
CA TRP A 66 -6.68 -1.00 8.62
C TRP A 66 -7.52 -0.29 7.56
N TRP A 67 -8.81 -0.59 7.47
CA TRP A 67 -9.74 0.04 6.51
C TRP A 67 -9.91 1.55 6.74
N SER A 68 -9.57 2.04 7.93
CA SER A 68 -9.58 3.47 8.26
C SER A 68 -8.31 4.21 7.88
N LEU A 69 -7.25 3.50 7.47
CA LEU A 69 -5.96 4.09 7.14
C LEU A 69 -6.02 4.84 5.81
N ARG A 70 -5.39 6.01 5.77
CA ARG A 70 -5.21 6.85 4.59
C ARG A 70 -3.74 7.27 4.49
N PRO A 71 -3.19 7.41 3.26
CA PRO A 71 -1.86 7.98 3.07
C PRO A 71 -1.73 9.33 3.76
N ASP A 72 -0.66 9.50 4.55
CA ASP A 72 -0.37 10.73 5.28
C ASP A 72 1.15 10.96 5.36
N PRO A 73 1.79 11.32 4.23
CA PRO A 73 3.23 11.53 4.18
C PRO A 73 3.69 12.69 5.06
N GLU A 74 2.79 13.62 5.40
CA GLU A 74 3.08 14.77 6.28
C GLU A 74 3.31 14.37 7.74
N LEU A 75 3.10 13.09 8.11
CA LEU A 75 3.58 12.55 9.38
C LEU A 75 5.10 12.58 9.53
N LEU A 76 5.81 12.54 8.40
CA LEU A 76 7.27 12.61 8.36
C LEU A 76 7.72 14.06 8.41
N ARG A 77 8.77 14.36 9.20
CA ARG A 77 9.46 15.66 9.15
C ARG A 77 10.11 15.89 7.78
N THR A 78 10.69 14.83 7.24
CA THR A 78 11.37 14.76 5.94
C THR A 78 11.15 13.37 5.34
N GLN A 79 10.90 13.28 4.04
CA GLN A 79 10.79 12.00 3.32
C GLN A 79 12.18 11.58 2.81
N PRO A 80 12.80 10.50 3.34
CA PRO A 80 14.08 10.02 2.83
C PRO A 80 14.03 9.62 1.35
N GLY A 81 12.87 9.14 0.90
CA GLY A 81 12.60 8.70 -0.46
C GLY A 81 12.70 9.76 -1.56
N GLU A 82 12.76 11.05 -1.21
CA GLU A 82 12.95 12.13 -2.20
C GLU A 82 14.35 12.13 -2.81
N GLY A 83 15.36 11.71 -2.04
CA GLY A 83 16.75 11.60 -2.49
C GLY A 83 17.09 10.23 -3.07
N ASP A 84 16.45 9.17 -2.56
CA ASP A 84 16.63 7.79 -3.02
C ASP A 84 15.31 7.01 -2.89
N PRO A 85 14.65 6.61 -3.99
CA PRO A 85 13.41 5.83 -3.93
C PRO A 85 13.50 4.53 -3.11
N HIS A 86 14.71 3.96 -2.94
CA HIS A 86 14.91 2.77 -2.12
C HIS A 86 14.67 3.00 -0.64
N THR A 87 14.75 4.25 -0.16
CA THR A 87 14.55 4.63 1.24
C THR A 87 13.16 5.22 1.50
N TYR A 88 12.26 5.14 0.51
CA TYR A 88 10.92 5.72 0.61
C TYR A 88 10.12 5.15 1.78
N VAL A 89 9.73 6.02 2.71
CA VAL A 89 8.92 5.66 3.86
C VAL A 89 7.45 5.86 3.55
N GLY A 90 6.68 4.78 3.54
CA GLY A 90 5.24 4.83 3.38
C GLY A 90 4.56 5.13 4.71
N ALA A 91 3.90 6.29 4.83
CA ALA A 91 3.18 6.68 6.05
C ALA A 91 1.67 6.69 5.83
N VAL A 92 0.93 6.09 6.76
CA VAL A 92 -0.54 6.06 6.76
C VAL A 92 -1.08 6.33 8.16
N ARG A 93 -2.25 6.98 8.24
CA ARG A 93 -2.93 7.32 9.49
C ARG A 93 -4.42 7.03 9.41
N SER A 94 -5.05 6.62 10.51
CA SER A 94 -6.50 6.48 10.60
C SER A 94 -7.17 7.85 10.59
N ASP A 95 -8.40 7.93 10.07
CA ASP A 95 -9.19 9.18 10.09
C ASP A 95 -9.35 9.77 11.52
N SER A 96 -9.30 8.91 12.55
CA SER A 96 -9.38 9.31 13.96
C SER A 96 -8.06 9.80 14.55
N GLY A 97 -6.92 9.60 13.88
CA GLY A 97 -5.58 9.92 14.36
C GLY A 97 -5.04 9.01 15.48
N GLY A 98 -5.82 8.06 16.00
CA GLY A 98 -5.41 7.14 17.07
C GLY A 98 -4.61 5.92 16.61
N LEU A 99 -4.40 5.76 15.31
CA LEU A 99 -3.62 4.69 14.70
C LEU A 99 -2.81 5.27 13.54
N ALA A 100 -1.51 5.01 13.50
CA ALA A 100 -0.67 5.27 12.34
C ALA A 100 0.32 4.14 12.13
N LEU A 101 0.75 3.98 10.87
CA LEU A 101 1.71 2.97 10.46
C LEU A 101 2.70 3.59 9.49
N LEU A 102 3.99 3.31 9.69
CA LEU A 102 5.05 3.68 8.78
C LEU A 102 5.84 2.45 8.36
N TYR A 103 6.01 2.25 7.06
CA TYR A 103 6.87 1.20 6.52
C TYR A 103 8.21 1.78 6.09
N LEU A 104 9.28 1.28 6.71
CA LEU A 104 10.66 1.64 6.40
C LEU A 104 11.29 0.45 5.64
N PRO A 105 11.66 0.61 4.37
CA PRO A 105 12.29 -0.47 3.60
C PRO A 105 13.74 -0.73 4.00
N CYS A 106 14.46 0.31 4.44
CA CYS A 106 15.86 0.27 4.87
C CYS A 106 16.24 1.58 5.62
N ASP A 107 17.53 1.73 5.96
CA ASP A 107 18.16 2.94 6.54
C ASP A 107 17.75 3.36 7.95
N GLY A 108 16.91 2.57 8.62
CA GLY A 108 16.90 2.44 10.07
C GLY A 108 16.56 3.70 10.89
N GLU A 109 16.17 4.81 10.28
CA GLU A 109 15.83 6.03 11.00
C GLU A 109 14.68 6.80 10.33
N VAL A 110 13.78 7.33 11.15
CA VAL A 110 12.65 8.14 10.68
C VAL A 110 12.30 9.23 11.69
N GLY A 111 12.14 10.47 11.21
CA GLY A 111 11.72 11.61 12.02
C GLY A 111 10.24 11.91 11.85
N LEU A 112 9.48 11.96 12.95
CA LEU A 112 8.04 12.23 12.94
C LEU A 112 7.70 13.65 13.43
N ALA A 113 6.68 14.25 12.80
CA ALA A 113 6.08 15.50 13.25
C ALA A 113 5.20 15.23 14.49
N MET A 114 5.76 15.40 15.68
CA MET A 114 5.14 15.02 16.96
C MET A 114 3.81 15.75 17.22
N ASP A 115 3.69 16.99 16.74
CA ASP A 115 2.47 17.80 16.77
C ASP A 115 1.32 17.21 15.96
N ARG A 116 1.59 16.26 15.05
CA ARG A 116 0.57 15.57 14.25
C ARG A 116 0.12 14.24 14.83
N ILE A 117 0.78 13.76 15.88
CA ILE A 117 0.51 12.45 16.48
C ILE A 117 0.18 12.55 17.97
N GLU A 118 -0.39 13.68 18.42
CA GLU A 118 -0.73 13.94 19.83
C GLU A 118 -1.70 12.91 20.45
N LEU A 119 -2.43 12.15 19.62
CA LEU A 119 -3.40 11.14 20.05
C LEU A 119 -2.80 9.75 20.29
N VAL A 120 -1.55 9.51 19.88
CA VAL A 120 -0.87 8.22 20.08
C VAL A 120 0.22 8.37 21.14
N ASP A 121 0.38 7.35 21.97
CA ASP A 121 1.35 7.33 23.08
C ASP A 121 2.14 6.01 23.14
N THR A 122 1.77 5.04 22.31
CA THR A 122 2.37 3.72 22.25
C THR A 122 3.05 3.56 20.90
N PHE A 123 4.34 3.27 20.92
CA PHE A 123 5.18 3.13 19.73
C PHE A 123 5.84 1.76 19.74
N ARG A 124 5.67 1.00 18.65
CA ARG A 124 6.26 -0.33 18.54
C ARG A 124 6.82 -0.57 17.15
N TRP A 125 8.01 -1.14 17.09
CA TRP A 125 8.54 -1.76 15.90
C TRP A 125 7.92 -3.13 15.71
N TYR A 126 7.46 -3.41 14.50
CA TYR A 126 7.03 -4.72 14.06
C TYR A 126 7.97 -5.22 12.97
N ASP A 127 8.49 -6.42 13.18
CA ASP A 127 9.36 -7.11 12.22
C ASP A 127 8.49 -7.94 11.26
N PRO A 128 8.34 -7.55 9.98
CA PRO A 128 7.53 -8.33 9.02
C PRO A 128 8.11 -9.71 8.73
N ARG A 129 9.40 -9.93 8.99
CA ARG A 129 10.14 -11.18 8.73
C ARG A 129 9.98 -12.21 9.85
N SER A 130 9.58 -11.78 11.04
CA SER A 130 9.41 -12.67 12.20
C SER A 130 8.04 -12.57 12.86
N GLY A 131 7.32 -11.45 12.65
CA GLY A 131 6.09 -11.11 13.34
C GLY A 131 6.29 -10.57 14.76
N ALA A 132 7.54 -10.36 15.18
CA ALA A 132 7.86 -9.90 16.52
C ALA A 132 7.63 -8.40 16.69
N TYR A 133 7.18 -8.02 17.88
CA TYR A 133 7.10 -6.62 18.30
C TYR A 133 8.29 -6.25 19.19
N ARG A 134 8.73 -5.01 19.10
CA ARG A 134 9.69 -4.38 20.02
C ARG A 134 9.20 -2.99 20.37
N ASP A 135 9.40 -2.56 21.61
CA ASP A 135 9.09 -1.18 21.98
C ASP A 135 9.99 -0.22 21.19
N ALA A 136 9.38 0.88 20.72
CA ALA A 136 10.10 1.93 20.03
C ALA A 136 10.22 3.14 20.96
N SER A 137 11.43 3.65 21.10
CA SER A 137 11.69 4.95 21.74
C SER A 137 12.09 5.96 20.70
N HIS A 138 11.94 7.24 21.02
CA HIS A 138 12.40 8.33 20.18
C HIS A 138 13.20 9.35 20.98
N ASP A 139 14.04 10.10 20.27
CA ASP A 139 14.66 11.33 20.76
C ASP A 139 14.13 12.50 19.92
N ASP A 140 13.34 13.40 20.53
CA ASP A 140 12.64 14.48 19.82
C ASP A 140 11.95 14.02 18.50
N GLY A 141 11.14 12.95 18.56
CA GLY A 141 10.45 12.40 17.39
C GLY A 141 11.32 11.66 16.37
N GLN A 142 12.63 11.52 16.62
CA GLN A 142 13.52 10.66 15.83
C GLN A 142 13.44 9.22 16.35
N PHE A 143 12.98 8.30 15.51
CA PHE A 143 12.90 6.88 15.80
C PHE A 143 14.00 6.12 15.05
N THR A 144 14.70 5.24 15.75
CA THR A 144 15.72 4.36 15.17
C THR A 144 15.20 2.92 15.14
N ALA A 145 15.16 2.33 13.96
CA ALA A 145 14.80 0.93 13.77
C ALA A 145 15.88 0.01 14.38
N PRO A 146 15.52 -1.22 14.78
CA PRO A 146 16.45 -2.12 15.46
C PRO A 146 17.67 -2.56 14.62
N ASP A 147 17.55 -2.60 13.29
CA ASP A 147 18.63 -2.88 12.35
C ASP A 147 18.33 -2.28 10.96
N GLY A 148 19.25 -2.41 10.01
CA GLY A 148 19.14 -1.83 8.65
C GLY A 148 18.25 -2.60 7.67
N GLN A 149 17.36 -3.46 8.16
CA GLN A 149 16.42 -4.24 7.35
C GLN A 149 15.07 -3.50 7.30
N ASP A 150 14.03 -4.18 6.80
CA ASP A 150 12.70 -3.61 6.75
C ASP A 150 11.97 -3.70 8.11
N TRP A 151 11.25 -2.64 8.43
CA TRP A 151 10.52 -2.49 9.69
C TRP A 151 9.22 -1.73 9.49
N ILE A 152 8.23 -2.07 10.32
CA ILE A 152 7.00 -1.30 10.43
C ILE A 152 7.00 -0.59 11.78
N LEU A 153 6.91 0.74 11.79
CA LEU A 153 6.62 1.51 13.00
C LEU A 153 5.11 1.61 13.16
N LEU A 154 4.59 1.01 14.22
CA LEU A 154 3.18 1.06 14.59
C LEU A 154 2.98 2.06 15.74
N LEU A 155 2.05 2.99 15.54
CA LEU A 155 1.67 4.00 16.51
C LEU A 155 0.22 3.79 16.89
N THR A 156 -0.05 3.65 18.18
CA THR A 156 -1.41 3.46 18.69
C THR A 156 -1.66 4.34 19.89
N LYS A 157 -2.91 4.78 20.04
CA LYS A 157 -3.41 5.31 21.30
C LYS A 157 -3.44 4.22 22.37
N GLY A 158 -2.87 4.49 23.53
CA GLY A 158 -2.96 3.65 24.72
C GLY A 158 -4.41 3.49 25.17
N SER A 159 -4.76 2.29 25.62
CA SER A 159 -6.10 1.97 26.13
C SER A 159 -6.40 2.69 27.44
#